data_AF-A0A4Q3RZM9-F1
#
_entry.id   AF-A0A4Q3RZM9-F1
#
_cell.length_a   1.000
_cell.length_b   1.000
_cell.length_c   1.000
_cell.angle_alpha   90.00
_cell.angle_beta   90.00
_cell.angle_gamma   90.00
#
_symmetry.space_group_name_H-M   'P 1'
#
loop_
_entity.id
_entity.type
_entity.pdbx_description
1 polymer ?
#
loop_
_entity_poly.entity_id
_entity_poly.type
_entity_poly.pdbx_seq_one_letter_code
_entity_poly.pdbx_strand_id
1 'polypeptide(L)'
;MLADRFHTHGRETNKNIEAVSVMADAAMLSPEEFGPLMELVAEADSFRDNPGGPVMRLLTLRWAMLDPKAALAFTMGRSELKSDNELLFSVVCELAKVDLPAAKAAVLTLCHEGWADAGPAVLRMLQEKDVQAALAYARELGSGGAEADVLQFMAGSDPMAAAAELVPGREEHLKVAETIAGALLDRDRAAFEAWAGSLSDPAQRACARRVALTADASHDPAKAARQTAAWLAS
;
A
#
# COMPACT_ATOMS: atom_id res chain seq x y z
N MET A 1 -13.19 -31.08 -22.54
CA MET A 1 -12.18 -30.79 -23.59
C MET A 1 -10.92 -30.14 -22.99
N LEU A 2 -11.04 -29.17 -22.08
CA LEU A 2 -9.91 -28.58 -21.34
C LEU A 2 -9.18 -29.59 -20.42
N ALA A 3 -9.90 -30.32 -19.56
CA ALA A 3 -9.30 -31.34 -18.67
C ALA A 3 -8.49 -32.41 -19.43
N ASP A 4 -8.92 -32.77 -20.64
CA ASP A 4 -8.27 -33.75 -21.50
C ASP A 4 -6.95 -33.20 -22.09
N ARG A 5 -6.88 -31.89 -22.37
CA ARG A 5 -5.65 -31.22 -22.83
C ARG A 5 -4.59 -31.13 -21.73
N PHE A 6 -4.99 -30.86 -20.49
CA PHE A 6 -4.10 -30.88 -19.33
C PHE A 6 -3.54 -32.28 -19.06
N HIS A 7 -4.38 -33.32 -19.18
CA HIS A 7 -3.95 -34.71 -19.00
C HIS A 7 -2.98 -35.22 -20.08
N THR A 8 -3.07 -34.69 -21.30
CA THR A 8 -2.24 -35.13 -22.43
C THR A 8 -0.85 -34.49 -22.41
N HIS A 9 -0.72 -33.25 -21.94
CA HIS A 9 0.58 -32.55 -21.90
C HIS A 9 1.45 -32.97 -20.70
N GLY A 10 0.87 -33.47 -19.61
CA GLY A 10 1.59 -33.87 -18.40
C GLY A 10 2.47 -35.13 -18.52
N ARG A 11 2.47 -35.82 -19.67
CA ARG A 11 3.16 -37.12 -19.82
C ARG A 11 4.52 -37.06 -20.53
N GLU A 12 4.86 -35.98 -21.25
CA GLU A 12 6.05 -35.98 -22.13
C GLU A 12 6.93 -34.72 -22.13
N THR A 13 6.68 -33.70 -21.30
CA THR A 13 7.43 -32.43 -21.42
C THR A 13 8.17 -31.95 -20.17
N ASN A 14 9.29 -31.26 -20.42
CA ASN A 14 10.10 -30.54 -19.44
C ASN A 14 9.21 -29.58 -18.62
N LYS A 15 9.34 -29.55 -17.29
CA LYS A 15 8.49 -28.78 -16.35
C LYS A 15 8.30 -27.30 -16.74
N ASN A 16 9.27 -26.71 -17.42
CA ASN A 16 9.19 -25.32 -17.90
C ASN A 16 8.27 -25.13 -19.13
N ILE A 17 8.09 -26.16 -19.96
CA ILE A 17 7.22 -26.14 -21.14
C ILE A 17 5.75 -26.31 -20.72
N GLU A 18 5.48 -27.13 -19.69
CA GLU A 18 4.15 -27.25 -19.10
C GLU A 18 3.65 -25.92 -18.53
N ALA A 19 4.49 -25.21 -17.76
CA ALA A 19 4.12 -23.90 -17.22
C ALA A 19 3.74 -22.87 -18.31
N VAL A 20 4.42 -22.89 -19.45
CA VAL A 20 4.13 -21.97 -20.58
C VAL A 20 2.84 -22.36 -21.31
N SER A 21 2.59 -23.65 -21.53
CA SER A 21 1.34 -24.13 -22.16
C SER A 21 0.12 -23.84 -21.28
N VAL A 22 0.23 -24.10 -19.98
CA VAL A 22 -0.84 -23.82 -19.01
C VAL A 22 -1.16 -22.32 -18.94
N MET A 23 -0.15 -21.45 -19.03
CA MET A 23 -0.36 -19.99 -19.04
C MET A 23 -1.07 -19.48 -20.30
N ALA A 24 -0.75 -20.04 -21.47
CA ALA A 24 -1.40 -19.67 -22.72
C ALA A 24 -2.89 -20.07 -22.73
N ASP A 25 -3.19 -21.26 -22.19
CA ASP A 25 -4.57 -21.73 -22.06
C ASP A 25 -5.32 -20.95 -20.97
N ALA A 26 -4.67 -20.64 -19.84
CA ALA A 26 -5.26 -19.85 -18.76
C ALA A 26 -5.60 -18.40 -19.15
N ALA A 27 -4.93 -17.85 -20.17
CA ALA A 27 -5.27 -16.53 -20.70
C ALA A 27 -6.66 -16.48 -21.33
N MET A 28 -7.17 -17.62 -21.82
CA MET A 28 -8.43 -17.75 -22.55
C MET A 28 -9.62 -18.17 -21.68
N LEU A 29 -9.37 -18.47 -20.40
CA LEU A 29 -10.40 -18.95 -19.48
C LEU A 29 -11.30 -17.81 -18.98
N SER A 30 -12.59 -18.12 -18.83
CA SER A 30 -13.52 -17.26 -18.11
C SER A 30 -13.32 -17.39 -16.59
N PRO A 31 -13.77 -16.40 -15.79
CA PRO A 31 -13.62 -16.44 -14.33
C PRO A 31 -14.25 -17.70 -13.70
N GLU A 32 -15.36 -18.20 -14.24
CA GLU A 32 -16.06 -19.38 -13.71
C GLU A 32 -15.30 -20.69 -13.97
N GLU A 33 -14.43 -20.72 -14.98
CA GLU A 33 -13.65 -21.91 -15.34
C GLU A 33 -12.42 -22.11 -14.45
N PHE A 34 -11.97 -21.06 -13.76
CA PHE A 34 -10.81 -21.16 -12.87
C PHE A 34 -11.07 -22.06 -11.67
N GLY A 35 -12.22 -21.97 -11.01
CA GLY A 35 -12.51 -22.80 -9.83
C GLY A 35 -12.34 -24.31 -10.10
N PRO A 36 -13.04 -24.89 -11.10
CA PRO A 36 -12.87 -26.28 -11.49
C PRO A 36 -11.45 -26.64 -11.94
N LEU A 37 -10.76 -25.73 -12.65
CA LEU A 37 -9.37 -25.95 -13.06
C LEU A 37 -8.44 -26.02 -11.85
N MET A 38 -8.60 -25.13 -10.87
CA MET A 38 -7.75 -25.05 -9.70
C MET A 38 -7.87 -26.30 -8.83
N GLU A 39 -9.08 -26.86 -8.70
CA GLU A 39 -9.27 -28.16 -8.03
C GLU A 39 -8.60 -29.30 -8.81
N LEU A 40 -8.76 -29.35 -10.13
CA LEU A 40 -8.10 -30.36 -10.97
C LEU A 40 -6.57 -30.31 -10.86
N VAL A 41 -5.99 -29.10 -10.88
CA VAL A 41 -4.55 -28.89 -10.73
C VAL A 41 -4.09 -29.31 -9.33
N ALA A 42 -4.89 -29.05 -8.29
CA ALA A 42 -4.56 -29.49 -6.93
C ALA A 42 -4.61 -31.01 -6.74
N GLU A 43 -5.45 -31.71 -7.50
CA GLU A 43 -5.59 -33.18 -7.44
C GLU A 43 -4.55 -33.94 -8.24
N ALA A 44 -3.96 -33.32 -9.27
CA ALA A 44 -2.99 -33.97 -10.15
C ALA A 44 -1.70 -34.35 -9.38
N ASP A 45 -1.26 -35.60 -9.57
CA ASP A 45 -0.12 -36.20 -8.84
C ASP A 45 1.16 -35.35 -8.93
N SER A 46 1.39 -34.68 -10.07
CA SER A 46 2.54 -33.78 -10.30
C SER A 46 2.56 -32.54 -9.38
N PHE A 47 1.42 -32.19 -8.78
CA PHE A 47 1.26 -31.04 -7.89
C PHE A 47 1.02 -31.43 -6.43
N ARG A 48 0.68 -32.70 -6.16
CA ARG A 48 0.51 -33.19 -4.79
C ARG A 48 1.78 -33.02 -3.92
N ASP A 49 2.95 -33.12 -4.54
CA ASP A 49 4.25 -32.93 -3.87
C ASP A 49 4.61 -31.45 -3.64
N ASN A 50 3.96 -30.52 -4.37
CA ASN A 50 4.18 -29.09 -4.23
C ASN A 50 2.88 -28.29 -4.52
N PRO A 51 1.88 -28.39 -3.63
CA PRO A 51 0.55 -27.80 -3.85
C PRO A 51 0.55 -26.26 -3.89
N GLY A 52 1.60 -25.62 -3.36
CA GLY A 52 1.85 -24.17 -3.47
C GLY A 52 2.82 -23.77 -4.59
N GLY A 53 3.11 -24.69 -5.51
CA GLY A 53 4.16 -24.50 -6.51
C GLY A 53 3.90 -23.34 -7.50
N PRO A 54 4.90 -23.01 -8.34
CA PRO A 54 4.83 -21.84 -9.24
C PRO A 54 3.61 -21.81 -10.16
N VAL A 55 3.13 -22.97 -10.63
CA VAL A 55 1.93 -23.05 -11.49
C VAL A 55 0.68 -22.66 -10.71
N MET A 56 0.48 -23.19 -9.50
CA MET A 56 -0.65 -22.83 -8.64
C MET A 56 -0.64 -21.34 -8.31
N ARG A 57 0.54 -20.80 -7.97
CA ARG A 57 0.71 -19.36 -7.70
C ARG A 57 0.33 -18.51 -8.92
N LEU A 58 0.81 -18.85 -10.11
CA LEU A 58 0.53 -18.11 -11.34
C LEU A 58 -0.96 -18.16 -11.72
N LEU A 59 -1.60 -19.32 -11.61
CA LEU A 59 -3.03 -19.46 -11.88
C LEU A 59 -3.88 -18.67 -10.87
N THR A 60 -3.53 -18.69 -9.58
CA THR A 60 -4.19 -17.87 -8.56
C THR A 60 -4.04 -16.38 -8.85
N LEU A 61 -2.85 -15.91 -9.25
CA LEU A 61 -2.65 -14.51 -9.64
C LEU A 61 -3.50 -14.13 -10.85
N ARG A 62 -3.55 -15.00 -11.87
CA ARG A 62 -4.39 -14.77 -13.05
C ARG A 62 -5.86 -14.74 -12.68
N TRP A 63 -6.30 -15.66 -11.82
CA TRP A 63 -7.67 -15.69 -11.33
C TRP A 63 -7.99 -14.41 -10.56
N ALA A 64 -7.08 -13.92 -9.72
CA ALA A 64 -7.29 -12.70 -8.95
C ALA A 64 -7.48 -11.45 -9.82
N MET A 65 -6.85 -11.38 -10.99
CA MET A 65 -7.09 -10.31 -11.95
C MET A 65 -8.51 -10.31 -12.55
N LEU A 66 -9.19 -11.46 -12.52
CA LEU A 66 -10.50 -11.68 -13.14
C LEU A 66 -11.64 -11.72 -12.10
N ASP A 67 -11.42 -12.44 -11.01
CA ASP A 67 -12.29 -12.56 -9.85
C ASP A 67 -11.45 -12.63 -8.56
N PRO A 68 -11.07 -11.47 -8.00
CA PRO A 68 -10.25 -11.42 -6.81
C PRO A 68 -10.95 -11.93 -5.55
N LYS A 69 -12.29 -11.97 -5.51
CA LYS A 69 -13.03 -12.51 -4.36
C LYS A 69 -12.90 -14.02 -4.32
N ALA A 70 -13.14 -14.68 -5.45
CA ALA A 70 -13.01 -16.12 -5.55
C ALA A 70 -11.55 -16.57 -5.36
N ALA A 71 -10.59 -15.86 -5.98
CA ALA A 71 -9.17 -16.14 -5.79
C ALA A 71 -8.73 -15.97 -4.32
N LEU A 72 -9.22 -14.95 -3.61
CA LEU A 72 -8.94 -14.78 -2.18
C LEU A 72 -9.53 -15.92 -1.36
N ALA A 73 -10.80 -16.28 -1.59
CA ALA A 73 -11.43 -17.39 -0.88
C ALA A 73 -10.68 -18.71 -1.08
N PHE A 74 -10.24 -18.98 -2.32
CA PHE A 74 -9.42 -20.14 -2.65
C PHE A 74 -8.07 -20.13 -1.91
N THR A 75 -7.37 -19.00 -1.94
CA THR A 75 -6.06 -18.83 -1.28
C THR A 75 -6.18 -19.02 0.23
N MET A 76 -7.19 -18.40 0.86
CA MET A 76 -7.45 -18.48 2.29
C MET A 76 -7.86 -19.89 2.76
N GLY A 77 -8.47 -20.68 1.88
CA GLY A 77 -8.89 -22.05 2.17
C GLY A 77 -7.75 -23.08 2.17
N ARG A 78 -6.52 -22.70 1.79
CA ARG A 78 -5.38 -23.63 1.62
C ARG A 78 -4.16 -23.13 2.38
N SER A 79 -3.67 -23.93 3.33
CA SER A 79 -2.52 -23.59 4.20
C SER A 79 -1.25 -23.24 3.42
N GLU A 80 -1.04 -23.91 2.29
CA GLU A 80 0.19 -23.81 1.50
C GLU A 80 0.22 -22.52 0.69
N LEU A 81 -0.95 -21.96 0.36
CA LEU A 81 -1.07 -20.67 -0.32
C LEU A 81 -1.24 -19.52 0.66
N LYS A 82 -1.95 -19.77 1.76
CA LYS A 82 -2.13 -18.81 2.85
C LYS A 82 -0.82 -18.41 3.53
N SER A 83 0.22 -19.24 3.47
CA SER A 83 1.55 -18.90 3.96
C SER A 83 2.42 -18.13 2.95
N ASP A 84 1.97 -17.99 1.70
CA ASP A 84 2.63 -17.16 0.68
C ASP A 84 2.14 -15.70 0.79
N ASN A 85 2.86 -14.94 1.62
CA ASN A 85 2.59 -13.53 1.86
C ASN A 85 2.58 -12.68 0.56
N GLU A 86 3.44 -13.00 -0.40
CA GLU A 86 3.52 -12.24 -1.66
C GLU A 86 2.30 -12.51 -2.56
N LEU A 87 1.86 -13.77 -2.61
CA LEU A 87 0.63 -14.15 -3.31
C LEU A 87 -0.59 -13.50 -2.65
N LEU A 88 -0.75 -13.63 -1.33
CA LEU A 88 -1.85 -13.01 -0.59
C LEU A 88 -1.89 -11.50 -0.80
N PHE A 89 -0.74 -10.82 -0.72
CA PHE A 89 -0.64 -9.40 -1.01
C PHE A 89 -1.15 -9.07 -2.41
N SER A 90 -0.71 -9.81 -3.42
CA SER A 90 -1.13 -9.58 -4.80
C SER A 90 -2.63 -9.77 -4.98
N VAL A 91 -3.22 -10.82 -4.41
CA VAL A 91 -4.66 -11.10 -4.49
C VAL A 91 -5.47 -10.00 -3.79
N VAL A 92 -5.05 -9.57 -2.60
CA VAL A 92 -5.69 -8.46 -1.87
C VAL A 92 -5.58 -7.15 -2.64
N CYS A 93 -4.46 -6.89 -3.31
CA CYS A 93 -4.30 -5.71 -4.17
C CYS A 93 -5.26 -5.72 -5.36
N GLU A 94 -5.47 -6.87 -6.01
CA GLU A 94 -6.48 -7.01 -7.06
C GLU A 94 -7.90 -6.81 -6.48
N LEU A 95 -8.20 -7.39 -5.31
CA LEU A 95 -9.49 -7.20 -4.65
C LEU A 95 -9.77 -5.73 -4.37
N ALA A 96 -8.79 -4.99 -3.86
CA ALA A 96 -8.95 -3.58 -3.55
C ALA A 96 -9.13 -2.68 -4.78
N LYS A 97 -8.89 -3.17 -6.00
CA LYS A 97 -9.22 -2.41 -7.23
C LYS A 97 -10.72 -2.42 -7.51
N VAL A 98 -11.45 -3.42 -7.02
CA VAL A 98 -12.88 -3.62 -7.32
C VAL A 98 -13.78 -3.56 -6.08
N ASP A 99 -13.26 -3.90 -4.90
CA ASP A 99 -14.00 -3.94 -3.63
C ASP A 99 -13.08 -3.61 -2.45
N LEU A 100 -12.95 -2.31 -2.17
CA LEU A 100 -12.10 -1.81 -1.10
C LEU A 100 -12.55 -2.26 0.31
N PRO A 101 -13.85 -2.24 0.66
CA PRO A 101 -14.30 -2.78 1.95
C PRO A 101 -13.95 -4.25 2.16
N ALA A 102 -14.11 -5.11 1.14
CA ALA A 102 -13.75 -6.52 1.24
C ALA A 102 -12.23 -6.71 1.40
N ALA A 103 -11.43 -5.95 0.66
CA ALA A 103 -9.97 -5.98 0.81
C ALA A 103 -9.53 -5.59 2.22
N LYS A 104 -10.11 -4.53 2.80
CA LYS A 104 -9.84 -4.14 4.20
C LYS A 104 -10.17 -5.26 5.19
N ALA A 105 -11.34 -5.89 5.03
CA ALA A 105 -11.74 -7.01 5.89
C ALA A 105 -10.76 -8.18 5.80
N ALA A 106 -10.33 -8.55 4.59
CA ALA A 106 -9.36 -9.62 4.35
C ALA A 106 -8.03 -9.35 5.07
N VAL A 107 -7.54 -8.11 5.01
CA VAL A 107 -6.29 -7.70 5.64
C VAL A 107 -6.39 -7.78 7.15
N LEU A 108 -7.48 -7.27 7.73
CA LEU A 108 -7.70 -7.34 9.17
C LEU A 108 -7.70 -8.80 9.66
N THR A 109 -8.32 -9.71 8.90
CA THR A 109 -8.24 -11.14 9.18
C THR A 109 -6.79 -11.64 9.16
N LEU A 110 -6.02 -11.30 8.14
CA LEU A 110 -4.63 -11.76 8.01
C LEU A 110 -3.69 -11.16 9.08
N CYS A 111 -3.91 -9.91 9.49
CA CYS A 111 -3.20 -9.29 10.61
C CYS A 111 -3.41 -10.08 11.91
N HIS A 112 -4.67 -10.45 12.21
CA HIS A 112 -4.99 -11.27 13.38
C HIS A 112 -4.35 -12.66 13.33
N GLU A 113 -4.08 -13.17 12.14
CA GLU A 113 -3.45 -14.47 11.92
C GLU A 113 -1.91 -14.41 11.91
N GLY A 114 -1.33 -13.26 12.25
CA GLY A 114 0.12 -13.10 12.42
C GLY A 114 0.87 -12.63 11.18
N TRP A 115 0.17 -12.17 10.13
CA TRP A 115 0.81 -11.55 8.98
C TRP A 115 1.26 -10.12 9.32
N ALA A 116 2.44 -9.99 9.94
CA ALA A 116 2.98 -8.72 10.42
C ALA A 116 3.15 -7.66 9.32
N ASP A 117 3.40 -8.08 8.08
CA ASP A 117 3.65 -7.19 6.94
C ASP A 117 2.37 -6.74 6.21
N ALA A 118 1.20 -7.25 6.60
CA ALA A 118 -0.08 -6.93 5.97
C ALA A 118 -0.44 -5.44 6.10
N GLY A 119 -0.21 -4.88 7.28
CA GLY A 119 -0.59 -3.51 7.63
C GLY A 119 0.07 -2.45 6.73
N PRO A 120 1.41 -2.39 6.65
CA PRO A 120 2.12 -1.42 5.81
C PRO A 120 1.75 -1.52 4.33
N ALA A 121 1.58 -2.73 3.82
CA ALA A 121 1.30 -2.97 2.41
C ALA A 121 -0.08 -2.43 2.00
N VAL A 122 -1.06 -2.58 2.89
CA VAL A 122 -2.44 -2.11 2.68
C VAL A 122 -2.56 -0.63 2.92
N LEU A 123 -1.81 -0.12 3.89
CA LEU A 123 -1.71 1.31 4.11
C LEU A 123 -1.23 2.03 2.85
N ARG A 124 -0.18 1.52 2.20
CA ARG A 124 0.33 2.07 0.94
C ARG A 124 -0.70 2.03 -0.19
N MET A 125 -1.41 0.92 -0.33
CA MET A 125 -2.46 0.79 -1.33
C MET A 125 -3.63 1.75 -1.08
N LEU A 126 -4.00 1.96 0.18
CA LEU A 126 -5.01 2.94 0.56
C LEU A 126 -4.52 4.36 0.29
N GLN A 127 -3.27 4.69 0.61
CA GLN A 127 -2.71 6.03 0.35
C GLN A 127 -2.89 6.45 -1.12
N GLU A 128 -2.67 5.52 -2.05
CA GLU A 128 -2.78 5.79 -3.50
C GLU A 128 -4.23 5.93 -4.00
N LYS A 129 -5.22 5.27 -3.38
CA LYS A 129 -6.61 5.24 -3.87
C LYS A 129 -7.57 6.12 -3.09
N ASP A 130 -7.38 6.15 -1.78
CA ASP A 130 -8.24 6.84 -0.81
C ASP A 130 -7.40 7.16 0.44
N VAL A 131 -6.71 8.30 0.38
CA VAL A 131 -5.82 8.76 1.45
C VAL A 131 -6.55 8.95 2.79
N GLN A 132 -7.86 9.25 2.76
CA GLN A 132 -8.66 9.39 3.96
C GLN A 132 -8.94 8.03 4.61
N ALA A 133 -9.27 7.02 3.80
CA ALA A 133 -9.35 5.64 4.25
C ALA A 133 -7.99 5.12 4.76
N ALA A 134 -6.88 5.53 4.15
CA ALA A 134 -5.54 5.19 4.62
C ALA A 134 -5.26 5.78 6.00
N LEU A 135 -5.63 7.05 6.22
CA LEU A 135 -5.44 7.74 7.48
C LEU A 135 -6.27 7.11 8.60
N ALA A 136 -7.53 6.79 8.32
CA ALA A 136 -8.39 6.07 9.26
C ALA A 136 -7.78 4.71 9.63
N TYR A 137 -7.30 3.95 8.64
CA TYR A 137 -6.67 2.66 8.88
C TYR A 137 -5.36 2.77 9.68
N ALA A 138 -4.50 3.74 9.37
CA ALA A 138 -3.28 4.01 10.16
C ALA A 138 -3.59 4.29 11.63
N ARG A 139 -4.67 5.05 11.90
CA ARG A 139 -5.14 5.34 13.26
C ARG A 139 -5.65 4.09 13.98
N GLU A 140 -6.35 3.20 13.27
CA GLU A 140 -6.80 1.90 13.80
C GLU A 140 -5.62 0.99 14.18
N LEU A 141 -4.51 1.05 13.44
CA LEU A 141 -3.28 0.32 13.79
C LEU A 141 -2.64 0.81 15.10
N GLY A 142 -3.03 1.98 15.60
CA GLY A 142 -2.49 2.55 16.85
C GLY A 142 -1.01 2.95 16.78
N SER A 143 -0.42 2.98 15.58
CA SER A 143 0.98 3.34 15.35
C SER A 143 1.07 4.80 14.91
N GLY A 144 1.68 5.65 15.74
CA GLY A 144 1.95 7.05 15.39
C GLY A 144 2.78 7.20 14.11
N GLY A 145 3.67 6.23 13.82
CA GLY A 145 4.45 6.19 12.59
C GLY A 145 3.60 5.98 11.34
N ALA A 146 2.65 5.03 11.38
CA ALA A 146 1.76 4.77 10.25
C ALA A 146 0.89 6.00 9.92
N GLU A 147 0.40 6.70 10.94
CA GLU A 147 -0.36 7.94 10.76
C GLU A 147 0.53 9.02 10.12
N ALA A 148 1.73 9.25 10.67
CA ALA A 148 2.66 10.24 10.15
C ALA A 148 3.07 9.96 8.69
N ASP A 149 3.24 8.69 8.30
CA ASP A 149 3.56 8.31 6.92
C ASP A 149 2.44 8.68 5.94
N VAL A 150 1.17 8.45 6.31
CA VAL A 150 0.02 8.89 5.50
C VAL A 150 -0.04 10.41 5.41
N LEU A 151 0.17 11.11 6.52
CA LEU A 151 0.15 12.57 6.50
C LEU A 151 1.29 13.16 5.67
N GLN A 152 2.47 12.54 5.67
CA GLN A 152 3.58 12.93 4.79
C GLN A 152 3.24 12.70 3.32
N PHE A 153 2.65 11.54 2.99
CA PHE A 153 2.16 11.28 1.64
C PHE A 153 1.14 12.32 1.19
N MET A 154 0.15 12.61 2.05
CA MET A 154 -0.87 13.62 1.80
C MET A 154 -0.27 15.02 1.64
N ALA A 155 0.73 15.38 2.44
CA ALA A 155 1.40 16.68 2.33
C ALA A 155 2.08 16.89 0.97
N GLY A 156 2.52 15.80 0.33
CA GLY A 156 3.05 15.80 -1.02
C GLY A 156 2.02 16.13 -2.10
N SER A 157 0.74 15.81 -1.91
CA SER A 157 -0.32 16.11 -2.88
C SER A 157 -1.14 17.34 -2.48
N ASP A 158 -1.61 17.38 -1.25
CA ASP A 158 -2.45 18.42 -0.66
C ASP A 158 -1.91 18.80 0.74
N PRO A 159 -0.96 19.75 0.81
CA PRO A 159 -0.36 20.17 2.07
C PRO A 159 -1.35 20.83 3.05
N MET A 160 -2.44 21.41 2.56
CA MET A 160 -3.44 22.05 3.44
C MET A 160 -4.38 21.00 4.06
N ALA A 161 -4.74 19.95 3.32
CA ALA A 161 -5.43 18.81 3.91
C ALA A 161 -4.58 18.13 4.98
N ALA A 162 -3.29 17.89 4.71
CA ALA A 162 -2.38 17.33 5.71
C ALA A 162 -2.21 18.24 6.93
N ALA A 163 -2.16 19.56 6.73
CA ALA A 163 -2.10 20.55 7.81
C ALA A 163 -3.31 20.49 8.75
N ALA A 164 -4.51 20.26 8.22
CA ALA A 164 -5.72 20.17 9.01
C ALA A 164 -5.73 18.96 9.97
N GLU A 165 -4.96 17.92 9.66
CA GLU A 165 -4.83 16.69 10.46
C GLU A 165 -3.71 16.77 11.52
N LEU A 166 -2.96 17.89 11.59
CA LEU A 166 -1.93 18.04 12.61
C LEU A 166 -2.54 18.17 14.01
N VAL A 167 -2.03 17.36 14.94
CA VAL A 167 -2.43 17.39 16.35
C VAL A 167 -1.30 18.00 17.18
N PRO A 168 -1.56 19.07 17.96
CA PRO A 168 -0.57 19.66 18.87
C PRO A 168 0.00 18.66 19.87
N GLY A 169 1.30 18.74 20.14
CA GLY A 169 1.99 17.92 21.14
C GLY A 169 2.34 16.49 20.68
N ARG A 170 2.03 16.10 19.44
CA ARG A 170 2.48 14.82 18.88
C ARG A 170 3.84 14.96 18.21
N GLU A 171 4.81 14.18 18.67
CA GLU A 171 6.18 14.22 18.17
C GLU A 171 6.27 13.76 16.71
N GLU A 172 5.52 12.73 16.34
CA GLU A 172 5.49 12.18 14.98
C GLU A 172 4.98 13.20 13.95
N HIS A 173 4.17 14.16 14.40
CA HIS A 173 3.60 15.22 13.57
C HIS A 173 4.59 16.37 13.32
N LEU A 174 5.70 16.45 14.06
CA LEU A 174 6.74 17.46 13.80
C LEU A 174 7.38 17.27 12.43
N LYS A 175 7.64 16.00 12.04
CA LYS A 175 8.20 15.70 10.73
C LYS A 175 7.21 15.98 9.59
N VAL A 176 5.92 15.72 9.84
CA VAL A 176 4.84 16.07 8.92
C VAL A 176 4.77 17.59 8.73
N ALA A 177 4.86 18.37 9.82
CA ALA A 177 4.85 19.83 9.76
C ALA A 177 6.02 20.38 8.92
N GLU A 178 7.21 19.79 9.01
CA GLU A 178 8.34 20.15 8.12
C GLU A 178 8.03 19.90 6.64
N THR A 179 7.39 18.76 6.34
CA THR A 179 7.03 18.36 4.98
C THR A 179 5.98 19.31 4.39
N ILE A 180 4.95 19.64 5.19
CA ILE A 180 3.93 20.64 4.83
C ILE A 180 4.58 22.00 4.59
N ALA A 181 5.47 22.44 5.48
CA ALA A 181 6.17 23.71 5.36
C ALA A 181 6.95 23.81 4.04
N GLY A 182 7.70 22.76 3.69
CA GLY A 182 8.44 22.69 2.43
C GLY A 182 7.50 22.73 1.22
N ALA A 183 6.47 21.88 1.22
CA ALA A 183 5.50 21.81 0.13
C ALA A 183 4.74 23.14 -0.08
N LEU A 184 4.39 23.85 0.99
CA LEU A 184 3.77 25.17 0.89
C LEU A 184 4.77 26.23 0.40
N LEU A 185 6.00 26.26 0.91
CA LEU A 185 7.01 27.23 0.45
C LEU A 185 7.32 27.10 -1.03
N ASP A 186 7.36 25.88 -1.55
CA ASP A 186 7.62 25.59 -2.97
C ASP A 186 6.45 25.98 -3.88
N ARG A 187 5.21 25.97 -3.37
CA ARG A 187 3.98 26.17 -4.16
C ARG A 187 3.36 27.55 -3.99
N ASP A 188 3.24 27.99 -2.74
CA ASP A 188 2.55 29.21 -2.34
C ASP A 188 3.07 29.69 -0.97
N ARG A 189 4.01 30.64 -1.02
CA ARG A 189 4.58 31.25 0.18
C ARG A 189 3.54 32.00 1.02
N ALA A 190 2.50 32.59 0.43
CA ALA A 190 1.47 33.27 1.21
C ALA A 190 0.64 32.26 2.02
N ALA A 191 0.30 31.12 1.42
CA ALA A 191 -0.34 30.01 2.13
C ALA A 191 0.55 29.47 3.26
N PHE A 192 1.87 29.32 3.02
CA PHE A 192 2.82 28.97 4.07
C PHE A 192 2.77 29.95 5.25
N GLU A 193 2.85 31.26 4.99
CA GLU A 193 2.87 32.27 6.05
C GLU A 193 1.59 32.29 6.86
N ALA A 194 0.43 32.18 6.19
CA ALA A 194 -0.87 32.09 6.86
C ALA A 194 -0.97 30.82 7.74
N TRP A 195 -0.62 29.65 7.19
CA TRP A 195 -0.63 28.40 7.92
C TRP A 195 0.34 28.41 9.11
N ALA A 196 1.61 28.80 8.89
CA ALA A 196 2.63 28.83 9.93
C ALA A 196 2.29 29.83 11.06
N GLY A 197 1.62 30.93 10.74
CA GLY A 197 1.08 31.89 11.69
C GLY A 197 -0.10 31.36 12.52
N SER A 198 -0.85 30.40 11.96
CA SER A 198 -2.01 29.77 12.63
C SER A 198 -1.64 28.64 13.60
N LEU A 199 -0.43 28.08 13.50
CA LEU A 199 0.04 26.96 14.34
C LEU A 199 0.06 27.36 15.82
N SER A 200 -0.73 26.67 16.64
CA SER A 200 -0.78 26.88 18.10
C SER A 200 0.37 26.19 18.83
N ASP A 201 0.86 25.06 18.30
CA ASP A 201 1.98 24.30 18.86
C ASP A 201 3.32 25.01 18.60
N PRO A 202 4.06 25.44 19.64
CA PRO A 202 5.36 26.09 19.49
C PRO A 202 6.39 25.22 18.75
N ALA A 203 6.37 23.90 18.92
CA ALA A 203 7.33 23.00 18.29
C ALA A 203 7.07 22.88 16.79
N GLN A 204 5.81 22.71 16.38
CA GLN A 204 5.42 22.72 14.96
C GLN A 204 5.75 24.06 14.30
N ARG A 205 5.50 25.17 15.00
CA ARG A 205 5.85 26.51 14.52
C ARG A 205 7.36 26.68 14.34
N ALA A 206 8.16 26.15 15.27
CA ALA A 206 9.61 26.15 15.16
C ALA A 206 10.10 25.32 13.95
N CYS A 207 9.51 24.14 13.72
CA CYS A 207 9.78 23.32 12.54
C CYS A 207 9.49 24.08 11.24
N ALA A 208 8.29 24.66 11.08
CA ALA A 208 7.91 25.42 9.90
C ALA A 208 8.87 26.60 9.62
N ARG A 209 9.23 27.35 10.66
CA ARG A 209 10.17 28.48 10.56
C ARG A 209 11.56 28.03 10.15
N ARG A 210 12.06 26.93 10.71
CA ARG A 210 13.38 26.37 10.36
C ARG A 210 13.45 26.02 8.87
N VAL A 211 12.38 25.45 8.31
CA VAL A 211 12.28 25.17 6.88
C VAL A 211 12.34 26.47 6.07
N ALA A 212 11.56 27.49 6.43
CA ALA A 212 11.59 28.80 5.76
C ALA A 212 12.97 29.48 5.81
N LEU A 213 13.64 29.46 6.96
CA LEU A 213 14.99 30.02 7.11
C LEU A 213 16.00 29.29 6.22
N THR A 214 15.89 27.96 6.12
CA THR A 214 16.77 27.16 5.25
C THR A 214 16.52 27.49 3.78
N ALA A 215 15.26 27.64 3.37
CA ALA A 215 14.88 28.03 2.02
C ALA A 215 15.28 29.49 1.69
N ASP A 216 15.16 30.40 2.64
CA ASP A 216 15.56 31.80 2.44
C ASP A 216 17.08 31.94 2.41
N ALA A 217 17.83 31.18 3.23
CA ALA A 217 19.28 31.24 3.28
C ALA A 217 19.95 30.76 1.99
N SER A 218 19.31 29.87 1.21
CA SER A 218 19.84 29.43 -0.08
C SER A 218 19.71 30.51 -1.16
N HIS A 219 18.81 31.48 -1.00
CA HIS A 219 18.58 32.56 -1.97
C HIS A 219 19.16 33.91 -1.50
N ASP A 220 19.01 34.23 -0.22
CA ASP A 220 19.48 35.47 0.41
C ASP A 220 19.92 35.19 1.88
N PRO A 221 21.17 34.76 2.09
CA PRO A 221 21.68 34.44 3.42
C PRO A 221 21.71 35.66 4.36
N ALA A 222 21.83 36.88 3.82
CA ALA A 222 21.83 38.10 4.63
C ALA A 222 20.44 38.41 5.18
N LYS A 223 19.38 38.20 4.37
CA LYS A 223 17.99 38.29 4.84
C LYS A 223 17.68 37.21 5.88
N ALA A 224 18.08 35.96 5.63
CA ALA A 224 17.87 34.87 6.57
C ALA A 224 18.57 35.12 7.94
N ALA A 225 19.77 35.69 7.93
CA ALA A 225 20.48 36.07 9.16
C ALA A 225 19.72 37.15 9.94
N ARG A 226 19.20 38.18 9.26
CA ARG A 226 18.38 39.23 9.91
C ARG A 226 17.08 38.69 10.49
N GLN A 227 16.40 37.79 9.79
CA GLN A 227 15.17 37.15 10.28
C GLN A 227 15.43 36.27 11.51
N THR A 228 16.54 35.51 11.48
CA THR A 228 16.97 34.70 12.64
C THR A 228 17.27 35.58 13.86
N ALA A 229 17.97 36.71 13.67
CA ALA A 229 18.27 37.65 14.75
C ALA A 229 17.02 38.30 15.34
N ALA A 230 16.05 38.68 14.50
CA ALA A 230 14.77 39.21 14.95
C ALA A 230 13.97 38.18 15.76
N TRP A 231 14.05 36.90 15.40
CA TRP A 231 13.40 35.81 16.13
C TRP A 231 14.02 35.56 17.50
N LEU A 232 15.35 35.55 17.62
CA LEU A 232 16.01 35.38 18.93
C LEU A 232 15.75 36.54 19.90
N ALA A 233 15.26 37.68 19.41
CA ALA A 233 14.93 38.85 20.20
C ALA A 233 13.45 38.93 20.63
N SER A 234 12.59 38.03 20.15
CA SER A 234 11.13 37.97 20.45
C SER A 234 10.78 36.80 21.36
#